data_AF-A0A318RLE4-F1
#
_entry.id   AF-A0A318RLE4-F1
#
_cell.length_a   1.000
_cell.length_b   1.000
_cell.length_c   1.000
_cell.angle_alpha   90.00
_cell.angle_beta   90.00
_cell.angle_gamma   90.00
#
_symmetry.space_group_name_H-M   'P 1'
#
loop_
_entity.id
_entity.type
_entity.pdbx_description
1 polymer ?
#
loop_
_entity_poly.entity_id
_entity_poly.type
_entity_poly.pdbx_seq_one_letter_code
_entity_poly.pdbx_strand_id
1 'polypeptide(L)'
;MQRHGLLRVATAVVVAALALGACSDHSDPPDTAKVSSSDPAPTPAPNAKVATSECGREPPNATIDHSLQDFTFGKGSATVLVSGATGQADCYSYQRWGNADPAVPLDSLLFLFKGPTADGVTIDMLVGDLTVATRVNARVAIAQGDTTFQGDSCSMTITALSSSGVAGKFTCPTATRVFGNPFAPLDDAEPEPSQSAPLPTVALSGWFTTSR
;
A
#
# COMPACT_ATOMS: atom_id res chain seq x y z
N MET A 1 -24.04 37.07 -44.90
CA MET A 1 -24.31 38.46 -44.47
C MET A 1 -23.42 38.78 -43.28
N GLN A 2 -22.82 39.96 -43.33
CA GLN A 2 -21.63 40.42 -42.59
C GLN A 2 -22.04 41.41 -41.50
N ARG A 3 -21.34 41.43 -40.35
CA ARG A 3 -20.97 42.58 -39.48
C ARG A 3 -20.52 42.03 -38.11
N HIS A 4 -19.23 41.98 -37.78
CA HIS A 4 -18.28 43.06 -37.43
C HIS A 4 -18.66 43.84 -36.16
N GLY A 5 -17.83 43.69 -35.13
CA GLY A 5 -17.69 44.57 -33.97
C GLY A 5 -16.32 44.32 -33.35
N LEU A 6 -15.37 45.20 -33.65
CA LEU A 6 -13.93 45.12 -33.37
C LEU A 6 -13.54 46.48 -32.73
N LEU A 7 -12.44 46.48 -31.98
CA LEU A 7 -11.62 47.61 -31.47
C LEU A 7 -11.79 48.00 -29.99
N ARG A 8 -10.76 47.75 -29.14
CA ARG A 8 -9.50 48.52 -28.82
C ARG A 8 -9.79 49.52 -27.67
N VAL A 9 -8.92 49.85 -26.70
CA VAL A 9 -7.53 50.37 -26.66
C VAL A 9 -7.12 50.33 -25.14
N ALA A 10 -6.03 49.70 -24.69
CA ALA A 10 -4.63 50.14 -24.49
C ALA A 10 -4.31 51.16 -23.34
N THR A 11 -3.35 50.75 -22.50
CA THR A 11 -2.22 51.49 -21.85
C THR A 11 -2.45 52.65 -20.85
N ALA A 12 -1.79 52.60 -19.68
CA ALA A 12 -0.54 53.34 -19.39
C ALA A 12 -0.03 53.19 -17.93
N VAL A 13 1.29 53.30 -17.77
CA VAL A 13 2.17 53.19 -16.59
C VAL A 13 2.58 54.60 -16.10
N VAL A 14 2.74 54.86 -14.78
CA VAL A 14 3.67 55.84 -14.09
C VAL A 14 3.60 55.52 -12.57
N VAL A 15 4.62 55.13 -11.76
CA VAL A 15 5.95 55.64 -11.30
C VAL A 15 5.94 56.63 -10.09
N ALA A 16 6.61 56.18 -8.99
CA ALA A 16 7.33 56.90 -7.89
C ALA A 16 6.53 57.85 -6.94
N ALA A 17 6.91 58.17 -5.68
CA ALA A 17 8.13 58.02 -4.88
C ALA A 17 7.84 58.17 -3.35
N LEU A 18 8.82 57.75 -2.54
CA LEU A 18 9.18 58.02 -1.13
C LEU A 18 8.48 59.12 -0.28
N ALA A 19 8.24 58.82 1.01
CA ALA A 19 8.51 59.73 2.14
C ALA A 19 8.64 58.98 3.48
N LEU A 20 9.60 59.43 4.31
CA LEU A 20 10.02 58.95 5.63
C LEU A 20 9.12 59.49 6.77
N GLY A 21 9.10 58.81 7.92
CA GLY A 21 8.63 59.39 9.19
C GLY A 21 8.58 58.39 10.34
N ALA A 22 9.53 58.51 11.27
CA ALA A 22 9.66 57.71 12.49
C ALA A 22 8.75 58.23 13.63
N CYS A 23 8.39 57.36 14.57
CA CYS A 23 8.33 57.64 16.02
C CYS A 23 8.14 56.32 16.78
N SER A 24 9.13 55.99 17.62
CA SER A 24 9.05 54.97 18.68
C SER A 24 8.46 55.59 19.95
N ASP A 25 7.63 54.82 20.67
CA ASP A 25 7.47 54.85 22.14
C ASP A 25 6.84 53.49 22.52
N HIS A 26 7.63 52.53 23.04
CA HIS A 26 7.98 52.32 24.46
C HIS A 26 6.82 51.85 25.34
N SER A 27 6.74 50.53 25.60
CA SER A 27 6.57 49.88 26.93
C SER A 27 6.36 48.35 26.81
N ASP A 28 7.32 47.57 27.30
CA ASP A 28 7.38 46.09 27.53
C ASP A 28 6.56 45.64 28.79
N PRO A 29 6.47 44.34 29.20
CA PRO A 29 6.58 43.00 28.55
C PRO A 29 5.47 42.02 29.09
N PRO A 30 5.65 40.68 29.15
CA PRO A 30 5.86 39.67 28.10
C PRO A 30 4.67 38.69 28.02
N ASP A 31 4.29 38.24 26.83
CA ASP A 31 3.67 36.91 26.70
C ASP A 31 4.57 36.06 25.83
N THR A 32 5.14 35.04 26.47
CA THR A 32 5.89 33.94 25.87
C THR A 32 5.16 33.40 24.65
N ALA A 33 5.55 33.88 23.47
CA ALA A 33 5.22 33.23 22.22
C ALA A 33 5.88 31.84 22.26
N LYS A 34 5.03 30.82 22.46
CA LYS A 34 5.39 29.41 22.23
C LYS A 34 6.14 29.35 20.91
N VAL A 35 7.41 29.01 20.98
CA VAL A 35 8.18 28.51 19.84
C VAL A 35 7.35 27.35 19.30
N SER A 36 6.76 27.54 18.12
CA SER A 36 6.22 26.43 17.33
C SER A 36 7.41 25.54 17.00
N SER A 37 7.63 24.55 17.87
CA SER A 37 8.52 23.44 17.63
C SER A 37 7.92 22.69 16.45
N SER A 38 8.49 22.90 15.27
CA SER A 38 8.25 22.06 14.11
C SER A 38 8.77 20.68 14.47
N ASP A 39 7.91 19.82 15.02
CA ASP A 39 8.22 18.40 15.12
C ASP A 39 8.62 17.92 13.72
N PRO A 40 9.79 17.28 13.57
CA PRO A 40 10.13 16.62 12.32
C PRO A 40 9.00 15.65 11.99
N ALA A 41 8.51 15.69 10.75
CA ALA A 41 7.66 14.63 10.25
C ALA A 41 8.34 13.27 10.54
N PRO A 42 7.62 12.26 11.07
CA PRO A 42 8.22 10.99 11.40
C PRO A 42 8.91 10.42 10.16
N THR A 43 10.22 10.26 10.24
CA THR A 43 11.02 9.58 9.23
C THR A 43 10.43 8.17 9.03
N PRO A 44 10.05 7.76 7.81
CA PRO A 44 9.58 6.41 7.56
C PRO A 44 10.63 5.42 8.06
N ALA A 45 10.22 4.48 8.93
CA ALA A 45 11.11 3.42 9.34
C ALA A 45 11.55 2.66 8.07
N PRO A 46 12.86 2.53 7.81
CA PRO A 46 13.37 2.02 6.54
C PRO A 46 13.03 0.55 6.30
N ASN A 47 12.50 -0.15 7.30
CA ASN A 47 12.33 -1.59 7.27
C ASN A 47 10.86 -1.92 7.57
N ALA A 48 10.16 -2.51 6.60
CA ALA A 48 8.84 -3.11 6.82
C ALA A 48 8.87 -4.28 7.81
N LYS A 49 10.07 -4.70 8.25
CA LYS A 49 10.28 -5.80 9.20
C LYS A 49 9.74 -5.43 10.58
N VAL A 50 8.92 -6.32 11.14
CA VAL A 50 8.31 -6.22 12.47
C VAL A 50 8.66 -7.45 13.32
N ALA A 51 8.24 -7.46 14.58
CA ALA A 51 8.44 -8.63 15.44
C ALA A 51 7.72 -9.87 14.87
N THR A 52 8.37 -11.03 14.91
CA THR A 52 7.82 -12.30 14.38
C THR A 52 6.44 -12.65 14.96
N SER A 53 6.17 -12.26 16.21
CA SER A 53 4.88 -12.45 16.87
C SER A 53 3.73 -11.73 16.17
N GLU A 54 3.97 -10.63 15.44
CA GLU A 54 2.92 -9.88 14.74
C GLU A 54 2.29 -10.70 13.60
N CYS A 55 3.09 -11.51 12.90
CA CYS A 55 2.61 -12.39 11.84
C CYS A 55 1.78 -13.57 12.36
N GLY A 56 1.90 -13.91 13.65
CA GLY A 56 1.14 -14.98 14.31
C GLY A 56 -0.19 -14.53 14.91
N ARG A 57 -0.55 -13.26 14.77
CA ARG A 57 -1.83 -12.73 15.30
C ARG A 57 -3.00 -13.19 14.45
N GLU A 58 -4.16 -13.32 15.07
CA GLU A 58 -5.40 -13.63 14.36
C GLU A 58 -6.01 -12.32 13.81
N PRO A 59 -6.46 -12.28 12.55
CA PRO A 59 -7.22 -11.15 12.03
C PRO A 59 -8.55 -10.97 12.79
N PRO A 60 -9.11 -9.76 12.79
CA PRO A 60 -10.41 -9.50 13.41
C PRO A 60 -11.51 -10.31 12.72
N ASN A 61 -12.42 -10.86 13.52
CA ASN A 61 -13.63 -11.50 13.02
C ASN A 61 -14.76 -10.46 12.88
N ALA A 62 -15.50 -10.52 11.78
CA ALA A 62 -16.69 -9.71 11.58
C ALA A 62 -17.70 -10.44 10.68
N THR A 63 -18.77 -9.74 10.30
CA THR A 63 -19.77 -10.27 9.37
C THR A 63 -19.13 -10.72 8.06
N ILE A 64 -19.65 -11.83 7.54
CA ILE A 64 -19.33 -12.36 6.22
C ILE A 64 -20.59 -12.29 5.37
N ASP A 65 -20.55 -11.45 4.35
CA ASP A 65 -21.55 -11.26 3.33
C ASP A 65 -20.95 -11.64 1.97
N HIS A 66 -21.49 -12.70 1.40
CA HIS A 66 -21.05 -13.26 0.11
C HIS A 66 -21.64 -12.51 -1.10
N SER A 67 -22.34 -11.38 -0.89
CA SER A 67 -22.86 -10.55 -1.99
C SER A 67 -21.75 -9.95 -2.86
N LEU A 68 -20.57 -9.70 -2.28
CA LEU A 68 -19.40 -9.06 -2.92
C LEU A 68 -19.73 -7.71 -3.61
N GLN A 69 -20.62 -6.92 -3.02
CA GLN A 69 -21.06 -5.63 -3.56
C GLN A 69 -20.42 -4.45 -2.83
N ASP A 70 -20.21 -3.35 -3.56
CA ASP A 70 -19.72 -2.06 -3.03
C ASP A 70 -18.38 -2.16 -2.27
N PHE A 71 -17.44 -2.92 -2.83
CA PHE A 71 -16.11 -3.10 -2.25
C PHE A 71 -15.21 -1.93 -2.65
N THR A 72 -14.86 -1.13 -1.66
CA THR A 72 -13.92 -0.02 -1.81
C THR A 72 -13.15 0.08 -0.51
N PHE A 73 -11.85 -0.19 -0.55
CA PHE A 73 -11.02 -0.29 0.64
C PHE A 73 -9.74 0.52 0.47
N GLY A 74 -9.70 1.73 1.02
CA GLY A 74 -8.55 2.63 0.96
C GLY A 74 -7.55 2.44 2.10
N LYS A 75 -7.91 1.66 3.13
CA LYS A 75 -7.08 1.45 4.34
C LYS A 75 -6.90 -0.03 4.64
N GLY A 76 -5.91 -0.32 5.49
CA GLY A 76 -5.65 -1.66 5.97
C GLY A 76 -4.15 -1.97 5.97
N SER A 77 -3.83 -3.20 6.34
CA SER A 77 -2.46 -3.70 6.34
C SER A 77 -2.43 -5.21 6.14
N ALA A 78 -1.31 -5.70 5.65
CA ALA A 78 -0.98 -7.12 5.61
C ALA A 78 0.32 -7.36 6.35
N THR A 79 0.36 -8.45 7.11
CA THR A 79 1.60 -8.98 7.68
C THR A 79 1.93 -10.32 7.03
N VAL A 80 3.22 -10.56 6.80
CA VAL A 80 3.70 -11.76 6.12
C VAL A 80 4.96 -12.27 6.80
N LEU A 81 4.93 -13.52 7.23
CA LEU A 81 6.08 -14.29 7.66
C LEU A 81 6.67 -15.01 6.45
N VAL A 82 7.94 -14.74 6.17
CA VAL A 82 8.73 -15.46 5.16
C VAL A 82 9.64 -16.42 5.90
N SER A 83 9.41 -17.72 5.71
CA SER A 83 10.20 -18.78 6.36
C SER A 83 11.06 -19.51 5.32
N GLY A 84 12.39 -19.35 5.45
CA GLY A 84 13.36 -20.02 4.59
C GLY A 84 13.65 -21.46 5.01
N ALA A 85 14.25 -22.24 4.11
CA ALA A 85 14.58 -23.65 4.34
C ALA A 85 15.54 -23.90 5.51
N THR A 86 16.37 -22.91 5.86
CA THR A 86 17.37 -22.99 6.94
C THR A 86 16.85 -22.52 8.30
N GLY A 87 15.52 -22.37 8.44
CA GLY A 87 14.86 -22.04 9.71
C GLY A 87 14.85 -20.55 10.07
N GLN A 88 15.38 -19.66 9.21
CA GLN A 88 15.17 -18.23 9.34
C GLN A 88 13.73 -17.88 9.01
N ALA A 89 13.14 -17.02 9.83
CA ALA A 89 11.79 -16.54 9.64
C ALA A 89 11.73 -15.04 9.94
N ASP A 90 11.41 -14.25 8.93
CA ASP A 90 11.29 -12.80 9.03
C ASP A 90 9.86 -12.36 8.79
N CYS A 91 9.36 -11.46 9.64
CA CYS A 91 8.00 -10.96 9.59
C CYS A 91 7.98 -9.52 9.09
N TYR A 92 7.07 -9.22 8.17
CA TYR A 92 6.96 -7.93 7.50
C TYR A 92 5.55 -7.40 7.59
N SER A 93 5.38 -6.08 7.60
CA SER A 93 4.07 -5.41 7.61
C SER A 93 4.03 -4.31 6.56
N TYR A 94 2.98 -4.31 5.76
CA TYR A 94 2.77 -3.37 4.65
C TYR A 94 1.39 -2.73 4.76
N GLN A 95 1.31 -1.45 4.47
CA GLN A 95 0.05 -0.72 4.45
C GLN A 95 -0.67 -0.91 3.12
N ARG A 96 -1.99 -0.85 3.14
CA ARG A 96 -2.83 -0.87 1.93
C ARG A 96 -2.39 0.23 0.96
N TRP A 97 -2.22 -0.11 -0.31
CA TRP A 97 -1.75 0.80 -1.35
C TRP A 97 -2.46 0.53 -2.68
N GLY A 98 -2.56 1.53 -3.57
CA GLY A 98 -3.14 1.38 -4.91
C GLY A 98 -4.63 1.70 -4.97
N ASN A 99 -5.32 1.25 -6.03
CA ASN A 99 -6.75 1.49 -6.23
C ASN A 99 -7.55 0.93 -5.05
N ALA A 100 -8.50 1.70 -4.51
CA ALA A 100 -9.35 1.27 -3.41
C ALA A 100 -10.33 0.17 -3.83
N ASP A 101 -10.78 0.18 -5.08
CA ASP A 101 -11.55 -0.91 -5.68
C ASP A 101 -10.63 -2.11 -5.96
N PRO A 102 -10.84 -3.26 -5.30
CA PRO A 102 -10.01 -4.45 -5.48
C PRO A 102 -10.38 -5.29 -6.72
N ALA A 103 -11.47 -5.01 -7.44
CA ALA A 103 -11.99 -5.82 -8.54
C ALA A 103 -11.19 -5.67 -9.86
N VAL A 104 -9.89 -5.95 -9.80
CA VAL A 104 -8.98 -5.88 -10.94
C VAL A 104 -8.01 -7.08 -10.90
N PRO A 105 -8.15 -8.07 -11.79
CA PRO A 105 -9.14 -8.21 -12.88
C PRO A 105 -10.58 -8.45 -12.40
N LEU A 106 -11.57 -8.37 -13.31
CA LEU A 106 -13.01 -8.41 -12.97
C LEU A 106 -13.48 -9.69 -12.26
N ASP A 107 -12.74 -10.78 -12.36
CA ASP A 107 -13.04 -12.09 -11.80
C ASP A 107 -12.29 -12.39 -10.49
N SER A 108 -11.46 -11.45 -10.02
CA SER A 108 -10.70 -11.60 -8.79
C SER A 108 -10.70 -10.33 -7.94
N LEU A 109 -10.40 -10.49 -6.66
CA LEU A 109 -10.13 -9.40 -5.75
C LEU A 109 -8.63 -9.35 -5.50
N LEU A 110 -7.99 -8.31 -6.03
CA LEU A 110 -6.57 -8.04 -5.82
C LEU A 110 -6.38 -7.00 -4.71
N PHE A 111 -5.77 -7.44 -3.62
CA PHE A 111 -5.35 -6.59 -2.52
C PHE A 111 -3.86 -6.33 -2.61
N LEU A 112 -3.50 -5.05 -2.60
CA LEU A 112 -2.13 -4.59 -2.78
C LEU A 112 -1.67 -3.85 -1.53
N PHE A 113 -0.56 -4.29 -0.94
CA PHE A 113 0.04 -3.66 0.23
C PHE A 113 1.50 -3.35 -0.07
N LYS A 114 1.93 -2.10 0.13
CA LYS A 114 3.25 -1.63 -0.29
C LYS A 114 3.94 -0.89 0.84
N GLY A 115 5.25 -1.09 0.95
CA GLY A 115 6.12 -0.30 1.81
C GLY A 115 6.49 1.05 1.18
N PRO A 116 7.37 1.83 1.84
CA PRO A 116 7.88 3.07 1.26
C PRO A 116 8.80 2.83 0.03
N THR A 117 9.29 1.61 -0.16
CA THR A 117 10.20 1.16 -1.22
C THR A 117 9.46 0.34 -2.29
N ALA A 118 10.20 -0.43 -3.09
CA ALA A 118 9.66 -1.44 -4.01
C ALA A 118 9.12 -2.71 -3.30
N ASP A 119 9.14 -2.77 -1.97
CA ASP A 119 8.68 -3.92 -1.21
C ASP A 119 7.16 -3.93 -1.01
N GLY A 120 6.58 -5.13 -0.90
CA GLY A 120 5.15 -5.25 -0.67
C GLY A 120 4.63 -6.68 -0.77
N VAL A 121 3.32 -6.84 -0.58
CA VAL A 121 2.60 -8.10 -0.77
C VAL A 121 1.33 -7.88 -1.59
N THR A 122 1.10 -8.79 -2.53
CA THR A 122 -0.14 -8.91 -3.29
C THR A 122 -0.90 -10.14 -2.79
N ILE A 123 -2.21 -10.02 -2.68
CA ILE A 123 -3.11 -11.12 -2.32
C ILE A 123 -4.25 -11.10 -3.34
N ASP A 124 -4.35 -12.17 -4.11
CA ASP A 124 -5.33 -12.32 -5.18
C ASP A 124 -6.21 -13.53 -4.91
N MET A 125 -7.52 -13.33 -4.99
CA MET A 125 -8.53 -14.35 -4.69
C MET A 125 -9.64 -14.28 -5.73
N LEU A 126 -10.09 -15.44 -6.21
CA LEU A 126 -11.20 -15.49 -7.16
C LEU A 126 -12.51 -15.06 -6.49
N VAL A 127 -13.23 -14.17 -7.16
CA VAL A 127 -14.57 -13.72 -6.74
C VAL A 127 -15.51 -14.91 -6.64
N GLY A 128 -15.45 -15.86 -7.59
CA GLY A 128 -16.26 -17.06 -7.60
C GLY A 128 -16.16 -17.87 -6.30
N ASP A 129 -14.94 -18.10 -5.80
CA ASP A 129 -14.72 -18.84 -4.56
C ASP A 129 -15.28 -18.09 -3.35
N LEU A 130 -15.09 -16.77 -3.30
CA LEU A 130 -15.54 -15.91 -2.21
C LEU A 130 -17.07 -15.77 -2.13
N THR A 131 -17.83 -16.11 -3.18
CA THR A 131 -19.31 -16.11 -3.12
C THR A 131 -19.90 -17.34 -2.44
N VAL A 132 -19.11 -18.42 -2.27
CA VAL A 132 -19.62 -19.72 -1.80
C VAL A 132 -18.90 -20.27 -0.58
N ALA A 133 -17.71 -19.75 -0.27
CA ALA A 133 -16.88 -20.28 0.79
C ALA A 133 -16.10 -19.18 1.54
N THR A 134 -15.78 -19.47 2.80
CA THR A 134 -14.88 -18.66 3.62
C THR A 134 -13.46 -19.21 3.64
N ARG A 135 -13.28 -20.45 3.17
CA ARG A 135 -11.96 -21.04 2.92
C ARG A 135 -11.77 -21.15 1.42
N VAL A 136 -10.80 -20.43 0.89
CA VAL A 136 -10.57 -20.30 -0.56
C VAL A 136 -9.10 -20.53 -0.88
N ASN A 137 -8.81 -20.70 -2.16
CA ASN A 137 -7.45 -20.61 -2.66
C ASN A 137 -7.09 -19.13 -2.89
N ALA A 138 -5.84 -18.76 -2.63
CA ALA A 138 -5.33 -17.45 -2.96
C ALA A 138 -3.95 -17.58 -3.63
N ARG A 139 -3.66 -16.63 -4.50
CA ARG A 139 -2.30 -16.35 -4.96
C ARG A 139 -1.72 -15.24 -4.11
N VAL A 140 -0.54 -15.46 -3.54
CA VAL A 140 0.16 -14.47 -2.72
C VAL A 140 1.55 -14.27 -3.28
N ALA A 141 1.91 -13.02 -3.61
CA ALA A 141 3.27 -12.67 -4.00
C ALA A 141 3.84 -11.64 -3.02
N ILE A 142 5.10 -11.81 -2.63
CA ILE A 142 5.81 -10.89 -1.75
C ILE A 142 7.12 -10.47 -2.40
N ALA A 143 7.36 -9.16 -2.49
CA ALA A 143 8.60 -8.56 -2.94
C ALA A 143 9.38 -8.01 -1.74
N GLN A 144 10.65 -8.38 -1.62
CA GLN A 144 11.57 -7.91 -0.58
C GLN A 144 12.97 -7.70 -1.15
N GLY A 145 13.41 -6.44 -1.13
CA GLY A 145 14.60 -6.03 -1.86
C GLY A 145 14.46 -6.43 -3.33
N ASP A 146 15.44 -7.19 -3.82
CA ASP A 146 15.50 -7.64 -5.22
C ASP A 146 14.90 -9.04 -5.43
N THR A 147 14.16 -9.57 -4.45
CA THR A 147 13.60 -10.93 -4.53
C THR A 147 12.09 -10.91 -4.39
N THR A 148 11.42 -11.53 -5.35
CA THR A 148 9.98 -11.81 -5.29
C THR A 148 9.74 -13.31 -5.12
N PHE A 149 8.86 -13.68 -4.20
CA PHE A 149 8.34 -15.04 -4.05
C PHE A 149 6.85 -15.06 -4.31
N GLN A 150 6.36 -16.10 -4.99
CA GLN A 150 4.94 -16.28 -5.29
C GLN A 150 4.47 -17.69 -4.90
N GLY A 151 3.37 -17.76 -4.17
CA GLY A 151 2.62 -18.98 -3.92
C GLY A 151 1.30 -18.95 -4.67
N ASP A 152 1.08 -19.90 -5.59
CA ASP A 152 -0.13 -19.97 -6.44
C ASP A 152 -1.27 -20.81 -5.82
N SER A 153 -1.07 -21.37 -4.64
CA SER A 153 -2.05 -22.25 -3.99
C SER A 153 -2.01 -22.12 -2.47
N CYS A 154 -2.15 -20.88 -2.01
CA CYS A 154 -2.20 -20.58 -0.58
C CYS A 154 -3.59 -20.91 -0.04
N SER A 155 -3.65 -21.61 1.09
CA SER A 155 -4.92 -21.77 1.81
C SER A 155 -5.24 -20.45 2.50
N MET A 156 -6.38 -19.84 2.16
CA MET A 156 -6.88 -18.62 2.76
C MET A 156 -8.13 -18.91 3.59
N THR A 157 -8.20 -18.33 4.80
CA THR A 157 -9.43 -18.30 5.61
C THR A 157 -9.86 -16.86 5.81
N ILE A 158 -11.06 -16.54 5.31
CA ILE A 158 -11.72 -15.25 5.44
C ILE A 158 -12.44 -15.19 6.79
N THR A 159 -12.19 -14.11 7.53
CA THR A 159 -12.71 -13.89 8.89
C THR A 159 -13.63 -12.66 8.96
N ALA A 160 -13.58 -11.80 7.94
CA ALA A 160 -14.53 -10.72 7.70
C ALA A 160 -14.66 -10.51 6.19
N LEU A 161 -15.88 -10.28 5.71
CA LEU A 161 -16.15 -10.00 4.30
C LEU A 161 -17.42 -9.15 4.20
N SER A 162 -17.28 -7.88 3.92
CA SER A 162 -18.42 -6.98 3.69
C SER A 162 -17.96 -5.71 2.98
N SER A 163 -18.91 -4.86 2.61
CA SER A 163 -18.61 -3.52 2.08
C SER A 163 -17.88 -2.60 3.08
N SER A 164 -17.80 -2.98 4.37
CA SER A 164 -17.04 -2.24 5.38
C SER A 164 -15.57 -2.66 5.46
N GLY A 165 -15.25 -3.89 5.05
CA GLY A 165 -13.89 -4.42 5.11
C GLY A 165 -13.80 -5.91 4.84
N VAL A 166 -12.59 -6.35 4.52
CA VAL A 166 -12.21 -7.75 4.34
C VAL A 166 -11.03 -8.06 5.24
N ALA A 167 -11.08 -9.20 5.92
CA ALA A 167 -9.96 -9.70 6.72
C ALA A 167 -9.79 -11.21 6.52
N GLY A 168 -8.55 -11.67 6.55
CA GLY A 168 -8.26 -13.07 6.35
C GLY A 168 -6.83 -13.42 6.75
N LYS A 169 -6.58 -14.72 6.86
CA LYS A 169 -5.26 -15.30 7.11
C LYS A 169 -4.94 -16.34 6.07
N PHE A 170 -3.67 -16.44 5.72
CA PHE A 170 -3.21 -17.36 4.69
C PHE A 170 -2.00 -18.18 5.12
N THR A 171 -1.82 -19.29 4.43
CA THR A 171 -0.62 -20.13 4.50
C THR A 171 -0.32 -20.69 3.13
N CYS A 172 0.89 -20.44 2.65
CA CYS A 172 1.47 -20.98 1.45
C CYS A 172 2.63 -21.90 1.88
N PRO A 173 2.45 -23.23 1.89
CA PRO A 173 3.52 -24.15 2.27
C PRO A 173 4.76 -24.00 1.39
N THR A 174 4.55 -23.62 0.13
CA THR A 174 5.59 -23.34 -0.85
C THR A 174 5.24 -22.07 -1.62
N ALA A 175 6.20 -21.15 -1.70
CA ALA A 175 6.25 -20.04 -2.62
C ALA A 175 7.61 -20.05 -3.32
N THR A 176 7.60 -19.92 -4.64
CA THR A 176 8.79 -20.04 -5.49
C THR A 176 9.27 -18.65 -5.85
N ARG A 177 10.60 -18.44 -5.94
CA ARG A 177 11.15 -17.20 -6.47
C ARG A 177 10.61 -16.99 -7.89
N VAL A 178 10.17 -15.79 -8.19
CA VAL A 178 9.75 -15.39 -9.53
C VAL A 178 10.56 -14.18 -9.98
N PHE A 179 10.63 -13.99 -11.29
CA PHE A 179 11.23 -12.81 -11.91
C PHE A 179 10.15 -11.75 -12.07
N GLY A 180 10.51 -10.49 -11.81
CA GLY A 180 9.56 -9.40 -11.78
C GLY A 180 9.12 -9.03 -10.37
N ASN A 181 9.19 -7.74 -10.06
CA ASN A 181 8.60 -7.09 -8.92
C ASN A 181 7.29 -6.38 -9.36
N PRO A 182 6.11 -6.87 -8.92
CA PRO A 182 4.83 -6.26 -9.29
C PRO A 182 4.68 -4.82 -8.78
N PHE A 183 5.54 -4.36 -7.88
CA PHE A 183 5.55 -3.01 -7.31
C PHE A 183 6.59 -2.08 -7.93
N ALA A 184 7.43 -2.58 -8.83
CA ALA A 184 8.48 -1.85 -9.52
C ALA A 184 8.73 -2.42 -10.94
N PRO A 185 7.70 -2.50 -11.80
CA PRO A 185 7.76 -3.23 -13.08
C PRO A 185 8.73 -2.61 -14.11
N LEU A 186 9.20 -1.39 -13.88
CA LEU A 186 10.19 -0.72 -14.74
C LEU A 186 11.64 -1.00 -14.32
N ASP A 187 11.83 -1.49 -13.09
CA ASP A 187 13.16 -1.76 -12.52
C ASP A 187 13.60 -3.20 -12.81
N ASP A 188 12.70 -4.05 -13.31
CA ASP A 188 12.97 -5.44 -13.66
C ASP A 188 13.57 -5.57 -15.06
N ALA A 189 14.87 -5.32 -15.15
CA ALA A 189 15.67 -5.64 -16.34
C ALA A 189 16.34 -7.02 -16.26
N GLU A 190 16.07 -7.83 -15.21
CA GLU A 190 16.77 -9.10 -15.00
C GLU A 190 16.33 -10.12 -16.07
N PRO A 191 17.23 -10.53 -16.99
CA PRO A 191 16.90 -11.55 -17.96
C PRO A 191 16.64 -12.88 -17.23
N GLU A 192 15.59 -13.61 -17.62
CA GLU A 192 15.33 -14.94 -17.10
C GLU A 192 16.61 -15.80 -17.23
N PRO A 193 17.04 -16.51 -16.17
CA PRO A 193 18.29 -17.25 -16.20
C PRO A 193 18.21 -18.35 -17.25
N SER A 194 19.31 -18.53 -17.98
CA SER A 194 19.43 -19.49 -19.06
C SER A 194 19.50 -20.97 -18.61
N GLN A 195 19.11 -21.31 -17.37
CA GLN A 195 19.37 -22.62 -16.77
C GLN A 195 18.19 -23.21 -15.98
N SER A 196 17.98 -24.51 -16.17
CA SER A 196 16.93 -25.39 -15.62
C SER A 196 17.09 -25.77 -14.13
N ALA A 197 17.83 -24.98 -13.34
CA ALA A 197 17.93 -25.23 -11.91
C ALA A 197 16.62 -24.85 -11.21
N PRO A 198 16.15 -25.63 -10.20
CA PRO A 198 14.96 -25.26 -9.45
C PRO A 198 15.18 -23.93 -8.73
N LEU A 199 14.21 -23.02 -8.86
CA LEU A 199 14.24 -21.72 -8.21
C LEU A 199 14.12 -21.89 -6.68
N PRO A 200 14.73 -20.99 -5.88
CA PRO A 200 14.59 -21.01 -4.43
C PRO A 200 13.13 -20.98 -4.00
N THR A 201 12.80 -21.69 -2.91
CA THR A 201 11.47 -21.71 -2.33
C THR A 201 11.49 -21.32 -0.86
N VAL A 202 10.37 -20.75 -0.42
CA VAL A 202 10.10 -20.37 0.98
C VAL A 202 8.67 -20.80 1.35
N ALA A 203 8.35 -20.84 2.64
CA ALA A 203 6.98 -20.87 3.11
C ALA A 203 6.51 -19.46 3.46
N LEU A 204 5.26 -19.13 3.13
CA LEU A 204 4.64 -17.87 3.50
C LEU A 204 3.46 -18.12 4.44
N SER A 205 3.28 -17.28 5.43
CA SER A 205 2.04 -17.23 6.21
C SER A 205 1.78 -15.81 6.67
N GLY A 206 0.55 -15.51 7.06
CA GLY A 206 0.24 -14.15 7.51
C GLY A 206 -1.24 -13.87 7.56
N TRP A 207 -1.56 -12.61 7.73
CA TRP A 207 -2.93 -12.11 7.77
C TRP A 207 -3.02 -10.70 7.23
N PHE A 208 -4.21 -10.31 6.81
CA PHE A 208 -4.47 -8.99 6.29
C PHE A 208 -5.83 -8.46 6.77
N THR A 209 -5.95 -7.15 6.73
CA THR A 209 -7.20 -6.41 6.91
C THR A 209 -7.29 -5.32 5.88
N THR A 210 -8.52 -5.02 5.47
CA THR A 210 -8.85 -3.87 4.62
C THR A 210 -10.12 -3.22 5.12
N SER A 211 -10.23 -1.92 4.93
CA SER A 211 -11.40 -1.11 5.29
C SER A 211 -11.48 0.12 4.39
N ARG A 212 -12.64 0.80 4.40
CA ARG A 212 -12.87 2.03 3.65
C ARG A 212 -11.86 3.14 3.94
#